data_AF-A0AA36H0G3-F1
#
_entry.id   AF-A0AA36H0G3-F1
#
_cell.length_a   1.000
_cell.length_b   1.000
_cell.length_c   1.000
_cell.angle_alpha   90.00
_cell.angle_beta   90.00
_cell.angle_gamma   90.00
#
_symmetry.space_group_name_H-M   'P 1'
#
loop_
_entity.id
_entity.type
_entity.pdbx_description
1 polymer ?
#
loop_
_entity_poly.entity_id
_entity_poly.type
_entity_poly.pdbx_seq_one_letter_code
_entity_poly.pdbx_strand_id
1 'polypeptide(L)'
;MVEHYRLQGFNHFYLYIKEIDDYSKKLLLSYEADGDAELIYLKAKTPGAHLQYAAMQVFWLWVHRVKYFYPTYRTMLINPAVVYIRHYRDVSAGNWGNVWMLPMAKFGEWNETHYPEELMNALYDRVKRKLDSVYLE
;
A
#
# COMPACT_ATOMS: atom_id res chain seq x y z
N MET A 1 5.40 -2.92 -5.49
CA MET A 1 5.14 -1.58 -4.92
C MET A 1 6.33 -1.06 -4.09
N VAL A 2 6.86 -1.84 -3.15
CA VAL A 2 7.98 -1.42 -2.27
C VAL A 2 9.19 -0.96 -3.08
N GLU A 3 9.72 -1.82 -3.96
CA GLU A 3 10.93 -1.49 -4.77
C GLU A 3 10.73 -0.29 -5.71
N HIS A 4 9.51 -0.07 -6.22
CA HIS A 4 9.17 1.05 -7.10
C HIS A 4 9.46 2.40 -6.44
N TYR A 5 9.12 2.55 -5.16
CA TYR A 5 9.34 3.79 -4.44
C TYR A 5 10.69 3.82 -3.73
N ARG A 6 11.22 2.67 -3.32
CA ARG A 6 12.57 2.58 -2.74
C ARG A 6 13.63 3.11 -3.71
N LEU A 7 13.48 2.82 -5.00
CA LEU A 7 14.34 3.38 -6.06
C LEU A 7 14.19 4.89 -6.27
N GLN A 8 13.06 5.47 -5.88
CA GLN A 8 12.82 6.92 -5.91
C GLN A 8 13.28 7.63 -4.62
N GLY A 9 14.01 6.93 -3.74
CA GLY A 9 14.57 7.51 -2.51
C GLY A 9 13.62 7.48 -1.29
N PHE A 10 12.45 6.86 -1.40
CA PHE A 10 11.55 6.70 -0.27
C PHE A 10 12.08 5.60 0.67
N ASN A 11 12.10 5.90 1.96
CA ASN A 11 12.66 5.02 3.00
C ASN A 11 11.64 4.56 4.04
N HIS A 12 10.40 5.09 4.00
CA HIS A 12 9.30 4.69 4.88
C HIS A 12 8.04 4.47 4.05
N PHE A 13 7.37 3.34 4.26
CA PHE A 13 6.17 2.95 3.54
C PHE A 13 5.07 2.53 4.50
N TYR A 14 3.85 2.93 4.18
CA TYR A 14 2.64 2.52 4.88
C TYR A 14 1.71 1.86 3.87
N LEU A 15 1.44 0.56 4.04
CA LEU A 15 0.56 -0.21 3.17
C LEU A 15 -0.66 -0.62 3.96
N TYR A 16 -1.84 -0.40 3.41
CA TYR A 16 -3.09 -0.94 3.93
C TYR A 16 -3.67 -1.91 2.90
N ILE A 17 -3.93 -3.15 3.32
CA ILE A 17 -4.35 -4.23 2.44
C ILE A 17 -5.60 -4.87 3.04
N LYS A 18 -6.73 -4.60 2.39
CA LYS A 18 -8.05 -5.11 2.79
C LYS A 18 -8.16 -6.62 2.55
N GLU A 19 -7.67 -7.08 1.42
CA GLU A 19 -7.72 -8.48 0.97
C GLU A 19 -6.37 -8.81 0.36
N ILE A 20 -5.85 -9.99 0.67
CA ILE A 20 -4.57 -10.46 0.18
C ILE A 20 -4.67 -11.95 -0.14
N ASP A 21 -4.16 -12.34 -1.30
CA ASP A 21 -4.00 -13.74 -1.64
C ASP A 21 -2.75 -14.34 -0.98
N ASP A 22 -2.67 -15.67 -0.95
CA ASP A 22 -1.55 -16.37 -0.31
C ASP A 22 -0.21 -16.06 -0.97
N TYR A 23 -0.21 -15.79 -2.28
CA TYR A 23 0.97 -15.35 -3.02
C TYR A 23 1.49 -14.03 -2.44
N SER A 24 0.71 -12.96 -2.53
CA SER A 24 1.07 -11.63 -2.06
C SER A 24 1.37 -11.62 -0.56
N LYS A 25 0.69 -12.45 0.23
CA LYS A 25 0.97 -12.63 1.66
C LYS A 25 2.36 -13.18 1.91
N LYS A 26 2.79 -14.22 1.18
CA LYS A 26 4.15 -14.78 1.29
C LYS A 26 5.19 -13.70 1.02
N LEU A 27 4.98 -12.89 -0.01
CA LEU A 27 5.86 -11.77 -0.33
C LEU A 27 5.94 -10.74 0.81
N LEU A 28 4.81 -10.33 1.40
CA LEU A 28 4.84 -9.39 2.53
C LEU A 28 5.55 -9.94 3.76
N LEU A 29 5.30 -11.21 4.11
CA LEU A 29 5.98 -11.87 5.21
C LEU A 29 7.49 -11.92 5.00
N SER A 30 7.96 -12.04 3.76
CA SER A 30 9.39 -11.97 3.47
C SER A 30 9.98 -10.57 3.71
N TYR A 31 9.22 -9.49 3.50
CA TYR A 31 9.71 -8.15 3.86
C TYR A 31 9.75 -7.95 5.38
N GLU A 32 8.83 -8.58 6.12
CA GLU A 32 8.91 -8.60 7.59
C GLU A 32 10.11 -9.39 8.09
N ALA A 33 10.35 -10.57 7.53
CA ALA A 33 11.49 -11.41 7.88
C ALA A 33 12.85 -10.74 7.61
N ASP A 34 12.95 -9.97 6.53
CA ASP A 34 14.16 -9.20 6.18
C ASP A 34 14.36 -7.96 7.07
N GLY A 35 13.37 -7.60 7.91
CA GLY A 35 13.36 -6.36 8.69
C GLY A 35 13.05 -5.10 7.87
N ASP A 36 12.59 -5.28 6.63
CA ASP A 36 12.21 -4.21 5.70
C ASP A 36 10.81 -3.63 5.98
N ALA A 37 9.97 -4.35 6.74
CA ALA A 37 8.63 -3.93 7.13
C ALA A 37 8.23 -4.49 8.51
N GLU A 38 7.30 -3.83 9.20
CA GLU A 38 6.55 -4.42 10.32
C GLU A 38 5.09 -4.64 9.88
N LEU A 39 4.57 -5.86 10.09
CA LEU A 39 3.19 -6.18 9.75
C LEU A 39 2.29 -6.06 10.99
N ILE A 40 1.21 -5.30 10.83
CA ILE A 40 0.16 -5.17 11.83
C ILE A 40 -1.09 -5.87 11.33
N TYR A 41 -1.58 -6.82 12.13
CA TYR A 41 -2.77 -7.60 11.83
C TYR A 41 -4.00 -6.96 12.47
N LEU A 42 -4.97 -6.60 11.63
CA LEU A 42 -6.19 -5.93 12.09
C LEU A 42 -7.36 -6.91 12.07
N LYS A 43 -7.90 -7.21 13.25
CA LYS A 43 -9.13 -7.98 13.39
C LYS A 43 -10.33 -7.02 13.31
N ALA A 44 -11.13 -7.16 12.26
CA ALA A 44 -12.35 -6.39 12.13
C ALA A 44 -13.36 -6.79 13.23
N LYS A 45 -14.04 -5.79 13.81
CA LYS A 45 -14.97 -5.97 14.95
C LYS A 45 -16.30 -6.65 14.58
N THR A 46 -16.56 -6.90 13.30
CA THR A 46 -17.86 -7.39 12.82
C THR A 46 -17.84 -8.91 12.57
N PRO A 47 -18.87 -9.67 12.99
CA PRO A 47 -18.98 -11.10 12.67
C PRO A 47 -19.02 -11.31 11.15
N GLY A 48 -18.11 -12.13 10.62
CA GLY A 48 -17.95 -12.40 9.18
C GLY A 48 -16.81 -11.63 8.50
N ALA A 49 -16.00 -10.86 9.23
CA ALA A 49 -14.94 -10.07 8.65
C ALA A 49 -13.58 -10.81 8.59
N HIS A 50 -12.96 -10.77 7.42
CA HIS A 50 -11.60 -11.30 7.16
C HIS A 50 -10.52 -10.45 7.86
N LEU A 51 -9.40 -11.07 8.22
CA LEU A 51 -8.21 -10.39 8.73
C LEU A 51 -7.63 -9.46 7.66
N GLN A 52 -7.21 -8.27 8.06
CA GLN A 52 -6.59 -7.29 7.16
C GLN A 52 -5.12 -7.09 7.55
N TYR A 53 -4.27 -6.95 6.53
CA TYR A 53 -2.84 -6.75 6.69
C TYR A 53 -2.53 -5.27 6.50
N ALA A 54 -1.78 -4.68 7.41
CA ALA A 54 -1.19 -3.36 7.22
C ALA A 54 0.32 -3.46 7.37
N ALA A 55 1.10 -2.96 6.41
CA ALA A 55 2.50 -2.64 6.66
C ALA A 55 2.55 -1.26 7.34
N MET A 56 2.83 -1.30 8.64
CA MET A 56 2.94 -0.28 9.69
C MET A 56 1.85 0.77 10.00
N GLN A 57 1.55 0.79 11.30
CA GLN A 57 1.12 1.86 12.22
C GLN A 57 -0.17 2.64 11.95
N VAL A 58 -1.16 2.00 11.33
CA VAL A 58 -2.55 2.51 11.38
C VAL A 58 -3.55 1.38 11.66
N PHE A 59 -4.32 1.51 12.74
CA PHE A 59 -5.22 0.45 13.24
C PHE A 59 -6.45 0.22 12.34
N TRP A 60 -6.89 1.22 11.58
CA TRP A 60 -7.95 1.07 10.58
C TRP A 60 -7.96 2.30 9.66
N LEU A 61 -7.73 2.10 8.36
CA LEU A 61 -7.83 3.14 7.33
C LEU A 61 -9.09 2.92 6.50
N TRP A 62 -10.05 3.84 6.61
CA TRP A 62 -11.16 3.92 5.66
C TRP A 62 -10.89 5.00 4.64
N VAL A 63 -10.51 4.58 3.44
CA VAL A 63 -10.24 5.35 2.22
C VAL A 63 -9.19 6.45 2.35
N HIS A 64 -9.23 7.31 3.39
CA HIS A 64 -8.16 8.25 3.81
C HIS A 64 -8.26 8.63 5.30
N ARG A 65 -9.13 7.98 6.10
CA ARG A 65 -9.34 8.31 7.51
C ARG A 65 -8.85 7.18 8.41
N VAL A 66 -7.91 7.51 9.29
CA VAL A 66 -7.60 6.68 10.45
C VAL A 66 -8.80 6.69 11.37
N LYS A 67 -9.32 5.51 11.69
CA LYS A 67 -10.53 5.36 12.50
C LYS A 67 -10.25 4.89 13.93
N TYR A 68 -9.08 4.28 14.15
CA TYR A 68 -8.64 3.82 15.46
C TYR A 68 -7.12 3.99 15.56
N PHE A 69 -6.63 4.15 16.80
CA PHE A 69 -5.22 4.27 17.13
C PHE A 69 -4.86 3.21 18.17
N TYR A 70 -3.61 2.78 18.18
CA TYR A 70 -3.03 2.18 19.39
C TYR A 70 -2.85 3.28 20.46
N PRO A 71 -2.81 2.94 21.76
CA PRO A 71 -2.88 3.90 22.87
C PRO A 71 -1.84 5.03 22.86
N THR A 72 -0.73 4.89 22.13
CA THR A 72 0.37 5.87 22.04
C THR A 72 0.39 6.66 20.72
N TYR A 73 -0.52 6.40 19.79
CA TYR A 73 -0.50 6.98 18.46
C TYR A 73 -1.52 8.11 18.31
N ARG A 74 -1.18 9.09 17.47
CA ARG A 74 -1.98 10.29 17.23
C ARG A 74 -2.13 10.57 15.74
N THR A 75 -3.27 11.13 15.35
CA THR A 75 -3.44 11.73 14.02
C THR A 75 -2.42 12.85 13.87
N MET A 76 -1.66 12.84 12.79
CA MET A 76 -0.88 14.01 12.37
C MET A 76 -1.49 14.55 11.08
N LEU A 77 -1.82 15.85 11.08
CA LEU A 77 -2.08 16.58 9.85
C LEU A 77 -0.71 16.81 9.20
N ILE A 78 -0.42 16.07 8.14
CA ILE A 78 0.82 16.23 7.41
C ILE A 78 0.56 17.13 6.20
N ASN A 79 1.45 18.10 5.99
CA ASN A 79 1.41 18.95 4.81
C ASN A 79 1.56 18.06 3.56
N PRO A 80 0.62 18.10 2.60
CA PRO A 80 0.73 17.34 1.35
C PRO A 80 2.01 17.62 0.56
N ALA A 81 2.68 18.77 0.79
CA ALA A 81 3.95 19.11 0.18
C ALA A 81 5.13 18.22 0.63
N VAL A 82 4.98 17.47 1.74
CA VAL A 82 6.05 16.62 2.28
C VAL A 82 5.70 15.13 2.33
N VAL A 83 4.50 14.73 1.89
CA VAL A 83 4.06 13.33 1.85
C VAL A 83 3.39 13.01 0.54
N TYR A 84 3.82 11.91 -0.07
CA TYR A 84 3.13 11.29 -1.20
C TYR A 84 2.15 10.22 -0.69
N ILE A 85 0.85 10.50 -0.81
CA ILE A 85 -0.21 9.50 -0.57
C ILE A 85 -0.62 8.96 -1.94
N ARG A 86 -0.44 7.65 -2.17
CA ARG A 86 -0.96 6.98 -3.37
C ARG A 86 -1.87 5.82 -2.99
N HIS A 87 -3.07 5.81 -3.55
CA HIS A 87 -4.04 4.72 -3.41
C HIS A 87 -4.09 3.95 -4.74
N TYR A 88 -3.72 2.68 -4.70
CA TYR A 88 -3.84 1.80 -5.88
C TYR A 88 -5.18 1.08 -5.83
N ARG A 89 -6.00 1.30 -6.87
CA ARG A 89 -7.30 0.67 -6.98
C ARG A 89 -7.58 0.37 -8.45
N ASP A 90 -7.96 -0.88 -8.71
CA ASP A 90 -8.56 -1.23 -9.99
C ASP A 90 -9.93 -0.56 -10.10
N VAL A 91 -10.09 0.30 -11.11
CA VAL A 91 -11.34 1.03 -11.37
C VAL A 91 -12.47 0.11 -11.82
N SER A 92 -12.13 -1.06 -12.35
CA SER A 92 -13.07 -2.11 -12.74
C SER A 92 -13.44 -3.06 -11.58
N ALA A 93 -12.80 -2.93 -10.41
CA ALA A 93 -13.11 -3.76 -9.24
C ALA A 93 -14.52 -3.48 -8.70
N GLY A 94 -15.45 -4.36 -9.07
CA GLY A 94 -16.86 -4.23 -8.75
C GLY A 94 -17.47 -3.00 -9.43
N ASN A 95 -18.33 -2.26 -8.73
CA ASN A 95 -18.96 -1.06 -9.26
C ASN A 95 -18.19 0.24 -8.90
N TRP A 96 -16.90 0.14 -8.54
CA TRP A 96 -16.17 1.27 -7.97
C TRP A 96 -16.04 2.44 -8.95
N GLY A 97 -15.60 2.18 -10.19
CA GLY A 97 -15.41 3.23 -11.21
C GLY A 97 -16.69 4.03 -11.46
N ASN A 98 -17.82 3.36 -11.62
CA ASN A 98 -19.10 4.03 -11.88
C ASN A 98 -19.56 4.91 -10.70
N VAL A 99 -19.27 4.48 -9.47
CA VAL A 99 -19.68 5.21 -8.25
C VAL A 99 -18.73 6.38 -7.96
N TRP A 100 -17.43 6.21 -8.16
CA TRP A 100 -16.42 7.10 -7.62
C TRP A 100 -15.67 7.95 -8.64
N MET A 101 -15.66 7.61 -9.94
CA MET A 101 -14.94 8.41 -10.96
C MET A 101 -15.44 9.87 -11.02
N LEU A 102 -16.76 10.08 -11.08
CA LEU A 102 -17.35 11.42 -11.14
C LEU A 102 -17.08 12.24 -9.86
N PRO A 103 -17.28 11.71 -8.64
CA PRO A 103 -16.84 12.40 -7.42
C PRO A 103 -15.35 12.73 -7.37
N MET A 104 -14.47 11.83 -7.87
CA MET A 104 -13.02 12.04 -7.82
C MET A 104 -12.54 13.14 -8.77
N ALA A 105 -13.23 13.37 -9.89
CA ALA A 105 -12.90 14.45 -10.83
C ALA A 105 -12.95 15.86 -10.20
N LYS A 106 -13.60 16.03 -9.05
CA LYS A 106 -13.61 17.30 -8.30
C LYS A 106 -12.27 17.68 -7.68
N PHE A 107 -11.33 16.74 -7.55
CA PHE A 107 -10.04 16.97 -6.90
C PHE A 107 -8.93 17.39 -7.86
N GLY A 108 -9.19 17.42 -9.17
CA GLY A 108 -8.23 17.85 -10.18
C GLY A 108 -8.38 17.10 -11.50
N GLU A 109 -7.59 17.50 -12.49
CA GLU A 109 -7.53 16.83 -13.78
C GLU A 109 -6.80 15.48 -13.65
N TRP A 110 -7.26 14.51 -14.43
CA TRP A 110 -6.60 13.21 -14.53
C TRP A 110 -5.40 13.35 -15.44
N ASN A 111 -4.22 13.02 -14.91
CA ASN A 111 -2.99 12.93 -15.69
C ASN A 111 -2.52 11.50 -15.74
N GLU A 112 -2.16 11.05 -16.93
CA GLU A 112 -1.41 9.83 -17.10
C GLU A 112 0.02 10.07 -16.60
N THR A 113 0.54 9.11 -15.82
CA THR A 113 1.89 9.20 -15.27
C THR A 113 2.64 7.94 -15.61
N HIS A 114 3.92 8.10 -15.96
CA HIS A 114 4.81 6.98 -16.26
C HIS A 114 5.88 6.87 -15.19
N TYR A 115 6.42 5.67 -15.02
CA TYR A 115 7.58 5.46 -14.18
C TYR A 115 8.83 5.97 -14.92
N PRO A 116 9.82 6.59 -14.24
CA PRO A 116 11.04 7.07 -14.90
C PRO A 116 11.73 5.93 -15.65
N GLU A 117 11.97 6.12 -16.95
CA GLU A 117 12.50 5.06 -17.85
C GLU A 117 13.88 4.59 -17.39
N GLU A 118 14.70 5.51 -16.89
CA GLU A 118 16.04 5.25 -16.38
C GLU A 118 16.05 4.31 -15.15
N LEU A 119 14.94 4.26 -14.41
CA LEU A 119 14.78 3.38 -13.25
C LEU A 119 14.15 2.03 -13.61
N MET A 120 13.63 1.85 -14.84
CA MET A 120 12.82 0.69 -15.19
C MET A 120 13.62 -0.62 -15.12
N ASN A 121 14.84 -0.65 -15.66
CA ASN A 121 15.72 -1.82 -15.59
C ASN A 121 16.09 -2.16 -14.13
N ALA A 122 16.44 -1.14 -13.34
CA ALA A 122 16.75 -1.31 -11.93
C ALA A 122 15.54 -1.83 -11.13
N LEU A 123 14.34 -1.36 -11.46
CA LEU A 123 13.10 -1.83 -10.85
C LEU A 123 12.85 -3.29 -11.18
N TYR A 124 12.96 -3.66 -12.45
CA TYR A 124 12.81 -5.04 -12.89
C TYR A 124 13.77 -5.97 -12.14
N ASP A 125 15.06 -5.64 -12.10
CA ASP A 125 16.07 -6.48 -11.45
C ASP A 125 15.81 -6.67 -9.96
N ARG A 126 15.42 -5.60 -9.25
CA ARG A 126 15.12 -5.66 -7.81
C ARG A 126 13.87 -6.47 -7.52
N VAL A 127 12.81 -6.25 -8.30
CA VAL A 127 11.57 -7.04 -8.17
C VAL A 127 11.87 -8.49 -8.47
N LYS A 128 12.59 -8.79 -9.56
CA LYS A 128 12.94 -10.17 -9.92
C LYS A 128 13.74 -10.84 -8.80
N ARG A 129 14.82 -10.22 -8.32
CA ARG A 129 15.62 -10.78 -7.22
C ARG A 129 14.79 -11.05 -5.97
N LYS A 130 13.91 -10.12 -5.58
CA LYS A 130 13.05 -10.30 -4.41
C LYS A 130 12.01 -11.41 -4.62
N LEU A 131 11.49 -11.59 -5.83
CA LEU A 131 10.59 -12.69 -6.14
C LEU A 131 11.35 -14.02 -6.16
N ASP A 132 12.52 -14.07 -6.79
CA ASP A 132 13.35 -15.27 -6.82
C ASP A 132 13.69 -15.74 -5.40
N SER A 133 14.13 -14.83 -4.51
CA SER A 133 14.46 -15.18 -3.12
C SER A 133 13.28 -15.68 -2.30
N VAL A 134 12.04 -15.33 -2.68
CA VAL A 134 10.82 -15.70 -1.95
C VAL A 134 10.20 -16.98 -2.49
N TYR A 135 10.33 -17.23 -3.80
CA TYR A 135 9.55 -18.26 -4.48
C TYR A 135 10.40 -19.36 -5.13
N LEU A 136 11.70 -19.15 -5.30
CA LEU A 136 12.60 -20.11 -5.98
C LEU A 136 13.71 -20.66 -5.07
N GLU A 137 13.80 -20.18 -3.82
CA GLU A 137 14.58 -20.86 -2.77
C GLU A 137 13.89 -22.11 -2.24
#